data_AF-A0A1G8LI59-F1
#
_entry.id   AF-A0A1G8LI59-F1
#
_cell.length_a   1.000
_cell.length_b   1.000
_cell.length_c   1.000
_cell.angle_alpha   90.00
_cell.angle_beta   90.00
_cell.angle_gamma   90.00
#
_symmetry.space_group_name_H-M   'P 1'
#
loop_
_entity.id
_entity.type
_entity.pdbx_description
1 polymer ?
#
loop_
_entity_poly.entity_id
_entity_poly.type
_entity_poly.pdbx_seq_one_letter_code
_entity_poly.pdbx_strand_id
1 'polypeptide(L)'
;MNRCSNCQNTNIKQISSFHTRLLLSIYLFLNFYFFTGAIDYGALIAIIPVFIPYSYKCSNCNKRFFGLPRINLNNFWVGNNNDIYLLAMLPSILIITLLILTFPYTGLGRIIYLPIIYFLNSVIVLLYLFLFRKRNGALNLFIRVSLLIVTVILSVWLYPQEDGVGILKMIFT
;
A
#
# COMPACT_ATOMS: atom_id res chain seq x y z
N MET A 1 21.75 13.71 11.91
CA MET A 1 23.13 13.29 11.57
C MET A 1 23.36 13.48 10.09
N ASN A 2 24.29 14.37 9.69
CA ASN A 2 24.52 14.71 8.28
C ASN A 2 25.75 14.04 7.65
N ARG A 3 26.48 13.20 8.42
CA ARG A 3 27.69 12.53 7.96
C ARG A 3 27.67 11.06 8.37
N CYS A 4 28.12 10.18 7.48
CA CYS A 4 28.36 8.78 7.82
C CYS A 4 29.61 8.68 8.71
N SER A 5 29.50 8.09 9.90
CA SER A 5 30.62 8.00 10.86
C SER A 5 31.85 7.27 10.32
N ASN A 6 31.64 6.34 9.39
CA ASN A 6 32.72 5.50 8.85
C ASN A 6 33.45 6.14 7.65
N CYS A 7 32.77 7.01 6.91
CA CYS A 7 33.22 7.46 5.58
C CYS A 7 33.22 9.00 5.47
N GLN A 8 32.82 9.68 6.56
CA GLN A 8 32.65 11.14 6.74
C GLN A 8 31.86 11.89 5.65
N ASN A 9 31.26 11.14 4.71
CA ASN A 9 30.58 11.67 3.53
C ASN A 9 29.12 12.07 3.85
N THR A 10 28.60 13.02 3.07
CA THR A 10 27.25 13.59 3.18
C THR A 10 26.20 12.85 2.32
N ASN A 11 26.65 12.02 1.36
CA ASN A 11 25.79 11.30 0.42
C ASN A 11 25.13 10.05 1.04
N ILE A 12 24.14 10.30 1.89
CA ILE A 12 23.33 9.32 2.60
C ILE A 12 21.98 9.15 1.87
N LYS A 13 21.64 7.90 1.51
CA LYS A 13 20.34 7.55 0.91
C LYS A 13 19.45 6.87 1.95
N GLN A 14 18.22 7.36 2.08
CA GLN A 14 17.18 6.70 2.88
C GLN A 14 16.62 5.51 2.10
N ILE A 15 16.51 4.33 2.73
CA ILE A 15 16.06 3.11 2.04
C ILE A 15 14.54 3.03 1.93
N SER A 16 13.81 3.48 2.96
CA SER A 16 12.33 3.48 3.01
C SER A 16 11.83 4.90 3.17
N SER A 17 10.84 5.34 2.39
CA SER A 17 10.38 6.74 2.44
C SER A 17 9.49 6.97 3.67
N PHE A 18 9.37 8.22 4.14
CA PHE A 18 8.42 8.56 5.20
C PHE A 18 6.98 8.23 4.76
N HIS A 19 6.64 8.58 3.53
CA HIS A 19 5.33 8.31 2.94
C HIS A 19 4.99 6.82 2.93
N THR A 20 5.93 5.94 2.60
CA THR A 20 5.63 4.49 2.57
C THR A 20 5.32 3.93 3.94
N ARG A 21 5.91 4.50 5.00
CA ARG A 21 5.59 4.12 6.38
C ARG A 21 4.25 4.66 6.86
N LEU A 22 3.89 5.88 6.44
CA LEU A 22 2.56 6.42 6.68
C LEU A 22 1.49 5.59 5.95
N LEU A 23 1.78 5.15 4.72
CA LEU A 23 0.87 4.27 3.98
C LEU A 23 0.79 2.87 4.59
N LEU A 24 1.91 2.33 5.08
CA LEU A 24 1.91 1.06 5.82
C LEU A 24 1.13 1.18 7.14
N SER A 25 1.23 2.33 7.81
CA SER A 25 0.45 2.64 9.01
C SER A 25 -1.06 2.62 8.71
N ILE A 26 -1.49 3.31 7.64
CA ILE A 26 -2.88 3.30 7.16
C ILE A 26 -3.30 1.88 6.75
N TYR A 27 -2.45 1.15 6.03
CA TYR A 27 -2.69 -0.24 5.64
C TYR A 27 -2.98 -1.12 6.86
N LEU A 28 -2.13 -1.04 7.88
CA LEU A 28 -2.26 -1.85 9.09
C LEU A 28 -3.49 -1.47 9.89
N PHE A 29 -3.79 -0.16 10.00
CA PHE A 29 -5.01 0.35 10.61
C PHE A 29 -6.24 -0.26 9.93
N LEU A 30 -6.33 -0.12 8.61
CA LEU A 30 -7.48 -0.57 7.82
C LEU A 30 -7.63 -2.09 7.86
N ASN A 31 -6.53 -2.85 7.78
CA ASN A 31 -6.58 -4.30 7.90
C ASN A 31 -7.04 -4.74 9.29
N PHE A 32 -6.54 -4.10 10.34
CA PHE A 32 -6.94 -4.45 11.70
C PHE A 32 -8.42 -4.11 11.95
N TYR A 33 -8.83 -2.90 11.57
CA TYR A 33 -10.22 -2.47 11.63
C TYR A 33 -11.13 -3.41 10.84
N PHE A 34 -10.68 -3.86 9.67
CA PHE A 34 -11.40 -4.82 8.83
C PHE A 34 -11.67 -6.14 9.56
N PHE A 35 -10.67 -6.74 10.23
CA PHE A 35 -10.83 -8.08 10.84
C PHE A 35 -11.51 -8.04 12.20
N THR A 36 -11.45 -6.91 12.91
CA THR A 36 -11.88 -6.84 14.31
C THR A 36 -13.04 -5.88 14.55
N GLY A 37 -13.29 -4.95 13.63
CA GLY A 37 -14.20 -3.82 13.83
C GLY A 37 -13.72 -2.80 14.88
N ALA A 38 -12.61 -3.05 15.56
CA ALA A 38 -12.13 -2.24 16.68
C ALA A 38 -11.19 -1.13 16.20
N ILE A 39 -11.51 0.11 16.57
CA ILE A 39 -10.76 1.31 16.17
C ILE A 39 -9.52 1.48 17.07
N ASP A 40 -9.68 1.20 18.36
CA ASP A 40 -8.73 1.50 19.43
C ASP A 40 -7.41 0.73 19.24
N TYR A 41 -7.51 -0.58 19.07
CA TYR A 41 -6.36 -1.44 18.80
C TYR A 41 -5.79 -1.23 17.39
N GLY A 42 -6.65 -0.88 16.42
CA GLY A 42 -6.20 -0.54 15.07
C GLY A 42 -5.27 0.66 15.07
N ALA A 43 -5.61 1.69 15.85
CA ALA A 43 -4.79 2.89 16.00
C ALA A 43 -3.42 2.58 16.62
N LEU A 44 -3.36 1.70 17.63
CA LEU A 44 -2.10 1.29 18.25
C LEU A 44 -1.16 0.58 17.26
N ILE A 45 -1.70 -0.33 16.44
CA ILE A 45 -0.91 -1.07 15.45
C ILE A 45 -0.46 -0.16 14.30
N ALA A 46 -1.31 0.79 13.90
CA ALA A 46 -0.99 1.78 12.89
C ALA A 46 0.22 2.65 13.26
N ILE A 47 0.48 2.84 14.56
CA ILE A 47 1.58 3.68 15.01
C ILE A 47 2.94 2.97 14.83
N ILE A 48 2.98 1.64 14.83
CA ILE A 48 4.21 0.84 14.80
C ILE A 48 5.16 1.21 13.64
N PRO A 49 4.73 1.30 12.37
CA PRO A 49 5.62 1.67 11.26
C PRO A 49 6.29 3.05 11.41
N VAL A 50 5.62 3.98 12.07
CA VAL A 50 6.10 5.36 12.25
C VAL A 50 7.22 5.41 13.30
N PHE A 51 7.12 4.60 14.35
CA PHE A 51 8.10 4.57 15.45
C PHE A 51 9.32 3.71 15.18
N ILE A 52 9.25 2.77 14.23
CA ILE A 52 10.44 2.02 13.80
C ILE A 52 11.50 3.02 13.29
N PRO A 53 12.78 2.89 13.62
CA PRO A 53 13.79 3.79 13.09
C PRO A 53 14.02 3.60 11.57
N TYR A 54 14.38 4.66 10.85
CA TYR A 54 14.58 4.62 9.40
C TYR A 54 15.95 4.06 9.05
N SER A 55 16.00 3.13 8.07
CA SER A 55 17.24 2.57 7.59
C SER A 55 17.85 3.46 6.50
N TYR A 56 19.13 3.77 6.66
CA TYR A 56 19.94 4.58 5.77
C TYR A 56 21.09 3.75 5.21
N LYS A 57 21.48 4.06 3.97
CA LYS A 57 22.60 3.46 3.28
C LYS A 57 23.57 4.54 2.83
N CYS A 58 24.84 4.40 3.18
CA CYS A 58 25.89 5.28 2.67
C CYS A 58 26.28 4.86 1.24
N SER A 59 26.34 5.82 0.31
CA SER A 59 26.53 5.51 -1.12
C SER A 59 27.92 4.96 -1.45
N ASN A 60 28.98 5.47 -0.81
CA ASN A 60 30.36 5.02 -1.08
C ASN A 60 30.74 3.71 -0.40
N CYS A 61 30.35 3.52 0.85
CA CYS A 61 30.85 2.42 1.68
C CYS A 61 29.78 1.37 2.01
N ASN A 62 28.59 1.47 1.42
CA ASN A 62 27.47 0.54 1.56
C ASN A 62 26.99 0.24 3.00
N LYS A 63 27.56 0.89 4.03
CA LYS A 63 27.23 0.65 5.43
C LYS A 63 25.79 1.10 5.71
N ARG A 64 25.05 0.23 6.41
CA ARG A 64 23.67 0.49 6.84
C ARG A 64 23.67 1.03 8.26
N PHE A 65 22.81 1.99 8.54
CA PHE A 65 22.62 2.53 9.88
C PHE A 65 21.18 3.03 10.05
N PHE A 66 20.79 3.31 11.29
CA PHE A 66 19.45 3.77 11.65
C PHE A 66 19.45 5.26 12.02
N GLY A 67 18.35 5.95 11.74
CA GLY A 67 18.21 7.37 12.07
C GLY A 67 16.78 7.89 11.96
N LEU A 68 16.61 9.18 12.25
CA LEU A 68 15.36 9.92 12.07
C LEU A 68 15.05 10.15 10.59
N PRO A 69 13.77 10.18 10.18
CA PRO A 69 13.37 10.35 8.78
C PRO A 69 13.86 11.67 8.19
N ARG A 70 14.21 11.63 6.90
CA ARG A 70 14.33 12.82 6.05
C ARG A 70 13.10 12.89 5.16
N ILE A 71 12.32 13.95 5.33
CA ILE A 71 11.13 14.19 4.53
C ILE A 71 11.58 14.83 3.21
N ASN A 72 11.40 14.11 2.11
CA ASN A 72 11.60 14.63 0.76
C ASN A 72 10.36 14.27 -0.08
N LEU A 73 9.68 15.30 -0.60
CA LEU A 73 8.42 15.17 -1.35
C LEU A 73 8.61 14.45 -2.70
N ASN A 74 9.80 14.46 -3.27
CA ASN A 74 10.06 13.86 -4.60
C ASN A 74 10.11 12.32 -4.60
N ASN A 75 10.02 11.67 -3.43
CA ASN A 75 10.24 10.23 -3.28
C ASN A 75 8.97 9.38 -3.22
N PHE A 76 7.81 9.90 -3.65
CA PHE A 76 6.53 9.20 -3.50
C PHE A 76 6.48 7.81 -4.18
N TRP A 77 7.07 7.69 -5.39
CA TRP A 77 7.20 6.43 -6.13
C TRP A 77 8.62 5.84 -6.11
N VAL A 78 9.49 6.37 -5.25
CA VAL A 78 10.91 5.99 -5.18
C VAL A 78 11.14 5.22 -3.88
N GLY A 79 10.98 3.89 -3.97
CA GLY A 79 11.16 2.98 -2.84
C GLY A 79 11.60 1.59 -3.32
N ASN A 80 11.86 0.68 -2.38
CA ASN A 80 12.11 -0.71 -2.72
C ASN A 80 10.84 -1.37 -3.28
N ASN A 81 10.95 -2.53 -3.94
CA ASN A 81 9.79 -3.24 -4.50
C ASN A 81 8.64 -3.42 -3.49
N ASN A 82 8.96 -3.66 -2.21
CA ASN A 82 7.98 -3.81 -1.14
C ASN A 82 7.19 -2.52 -0.88
N ASP A 83 7.85 -1.36 -0.96
CA ASP A 83 7.21 -0.05 -0.79
C ASP A 83 6.23 0.22 -1.93
N ILE A 84 6.64 -0.07 -3.17
CA ILE A 84 5.80 0.12 -4.37
C ILE A 84 4.61 -0.85 -4.34
N TYR A 85 4.82 -2.08 -3.87
CA TYR A 85 3.75 -3.06 -3.67
C TYR A 85 2.68 -2.54 -2.71
N LEU A 86 3.09 -2.04 -1.52
CA LEU A 86 2.16 -1.50 -0.52
C LEU A 86 1.38 -0.30 -1.06
N LEU A 87 2.06 0.59 -1.79
CA LEU A 87 1.44 1.73 -2.49
C LEU A 87 0.41 1.27 -3.52
N ALA A 88 0.72 0.25 -4.30
CA ALA A 88 -0.15 -0.25 -5.36
C ALA A 88 -1.38 -1.01 -4.82
N MET A 89 -1.29 -1.60 -3.63
CA MET A 89 -2.42 -2.24 -2.95
C MET A 89 -3.39 -1.25 -2.30
N LEU A 90 -2.97 -0.01 -2.07
CA LEU A 90 -3.74 0.97 -1.32
C LEU A 90 -5.13 1.29 -1.91
N PRO A 91 -5.30 1.51 -3.22
CA PRO A 91 -6.63 1.75 -3.78
C PRO A 91 -7.59 0.59 -3.58
N SER A 92 -7.10 -0.65 -3.72
CA SER A 92 -7.92 -1.85 -3.48
C SER A 92 -8.40 -1.89 -2.04
N ILE A 93 -7.52 -1.61 -1.08
CA ILE A 93 -7.87 -1.62 0.35
C ILE A 93 -8.90 -0.53 0.64
N LEU A 94 -8.68 0.69 0.14
CA LEU A 94 -9.62 1.80 0.33
C LEU A 94 -11.01 1.46 -0.23
N ILE A 95 -11.07 0.90 -1.43
CA ILE A 95 -12.35 0.51 -2.05
C ILE A 95 -13.01 -0.63 -1.30
N ILE A 96 -12.25 -1.64 -0.87
CA ILE A 96 -12.80 -2.72 -0.04
C ILE A 96 -13.37 -2.15 1.26
N THR A 97 -12.66 -1.24 1.93
CA THR A 97 -13.15 -0.57 3.14
C THR A 97 -14.44 0.20 2.85
N LEU A 98 -14.47 0.99 1.77
CA LEU A 98 -15.66 1.73 1.35
C LEU A 98 -16.85 0.79 1.13
N LEU A 99 -16.65 -0.31 0.38
CA LEU A 99 -17.70 -1.29 0.10
C LEU A 99 -18.21 -1.96 1.38
N ILE A 100 -17.33 -2.22 2.35
CA ILE A 100 -17.73 -2.79 3.65
C ILE A 100 -18.64 -1.84 4.43
N LEU A 101 -18.26 -0.57 4.48
CA LEU A 101 -19.03 0.48 5.17
C LEU A 101 -20.37 0.74 4.49
N THR A 102 -20.41 0.71 3.16
CA THR A 102 -21.62 0.99 2.38
C THR A 102 -22.59 -0.21 2.33
N PHE A 103 -22.07 -1.44 2.30
CA PHE A 103 -22.88 -2.66 2.12
C PHE A 103 -22.77 -3.64 3.28
N PRO A 104 -23.00 -3.23 4.55
CA PRO A 104 -22.68 -3.99 5.78
C PRO A 104 -23.31 -5.40 5.83
N TYR A 105 -24.38 -5.62 5.08
CA TYR A 105 -25.22 -6.81 5.20
C TYR A 105 -24.70 -8.05 4.46
N THR A 106 -23.61 -8.00 3.69
CA THR A 106 -23.13 -9.15 2.87
C THR A 106 -22.40 -10.27 3.66
N GLY A 107 -22.88 -10.54 4.86
CA GLY A 107 -22.19 -11.09 6.03
C GLY A 107 -21.29 -12.31 5.78
N LEU A 108 -21.83 -13.39 5.22
CA LEU A 108 -21.05 -14.63 5.00
C LEU A 108 -20.18 -14.58 3.74
N GLY A 109 -20.66 -13.94 2.68
CA GLY A 109 -19.90 -13.78 1.44
C GLY A 109 -18.57 -13.05 1.68
N ARG A 110 -18.56 -12.06 2.59
CA ARG A 110 -17.36 -11.30 2.95
C ARG A 110 -16.20 -12.17 3.41
N ILE A 111 -16.45 -13.20 4.20
CA ILE A 111 -15.41 -14.06 4.78
C ILE A 111 -14.63 -14.78 3.68
N ILE A 112 -15.30 -15.16 2.60
CA ILE A 112 -14.69 -15.90 1.48
C ILE A 112 -14.14 -14.94 0.43
N TYR A 113 -14.95 -13.97 -0.01
CA TYR A 113 -14.61 -13.13 -1.16
C TYR A 113 -13.53 -12.09 -0.84
N LEU A 114 -13.46 -11.54 0.39
CA LEU A 114 -12.48 -10.51 0.71
C LEU A 114 -11.03 -11.03 0.68
N PRO A 115 -10.70 -12.20 1.27
CA PRO A 115 -9.40 -12.82 1.09
C PRO A 115 -9.07 -13.10 -0.38
N ILE A 116 -10.04 -13.55 -1.18
CA ILE A 116 -9.86 -13.83 -2.61
C ILE A 116 -9.53 -12.55 -3.38
N ILE A 117 -10.28 -11.47 -3.16
CA ILE A 117 -10.03 -10.16 -3.78
C ILE A 117 -8.63 -9.68 -3.43
N TYR A 118 -8.27 -9.73 -2.14
CA TYR A 118 -6.95 -9.32 -1.68
C TYR A 118 -5.84 -10.14 -2.34
N PHE A 119 -6.01 -11.46 -2.41
CA PHE A 119 -5.06 -12.37 -3.07
C PHE A 119 -4.90 -12.06 -4.56
N LEU A 120 -6.00 -11.92 -5.30
CA LEU A 120 -5.96 -11.63 -6.74
C LEU A 120 -5.30 -10.27 -7.03
N ASN A 121 -5.65 -9.22 -6.29
CA ASN A 121 -5.01 -7.92 -6.44
C ASN A 121 -3.52 -7.97 -6.09
N SER A 122 -3.15 -8.73 -5.05
CA SER A 122 -1.74 -8.95 -4.69
C SER A 122 -0.97 -9.62 -5.83
N VAL A 123 -1.52 -10.68 -6.44
CA VAL A 123 -0.92 -11.39 -7.57
C VAL A 123 -0.73 -10.45 -8.77
N ILE A 124 -1.74 -9.66 -9.10
CA ILE A 124 -1.69 -8.71 -10.23
C ILE A 124 -0.62 -7.63 -10.00
N VAL A 125 -0.56 -7.07 -8.80
CA VAL A 125 0.47 -6.07 -8.44
C VAL A 125 1.87 -6.69 -8.50
N LEU A 126 2.05 -7.91 -7.98
CA LEU A 126 3.36 -8.59 -8.02
C LEU A 126 3.79 -8.91 -9.46
N LEU A 127 2.88 -9.41 -10.31
CA LEU A 127 3.14 -9.64 -11.73
C LEU A 127 3.54 -8.35 -12.44
N TYR A 128 2.83 -7.26 -12.18
CA TYR A 128 3.17 -5.94 -12.72
C TYR A 128 4.58 -5.51 -12.29
N LEU A 129 4.89 -5.59 -11.00
CA LEU A 129 6.22 -5.22 -10.49
C LEU A 129 7.34 -6.09 -11.06
N PHE A 130 7.06 -7.37 -11.33
CA PHE A 130 8.01 -8.28 -11.97
C PHE A 130 8.26 -7.92 -13.43
N LEU A 131 7.20 -7.72 -14.22
CA LEU A 131 7.29 -7.47 -15.66
C LEU A 131 7.79 -6.06 -16.01
N PHE A 132 7.39 -5.04 -15.23
CA PHE A 132 7.63 -3.63 -15.58
C PHE A 132 8.72 -2.95 -14.73
N ARG A 133 9.48 -3.71 -13.94
CA ARG A 133 10.51 -3.22 -13.00
C ARG A 133 11.52 -2.25 -13.60
N LYS A 134 11.89 -2.43 -14.88
CA LYS A 134 12.96 -1.69 -15.55
C LYS A 134 12.48 -0.61 -16.53
N ARG A 135 11.16 -0.44 -16.72
CA ARG A 135 10.63 0.53 -17.68
C ARG A 135 10.55 1.91 -17.04
N ASN A 136 11.10 2.93 -17.70
CA ASN A 136 11.00 4.34 -17.28
C ASN A 136 10.31 5.14 -18.40
N GLY A 137 9.64 6.25 -18.03
CA GLY A 137 8.98 7.16 -18.98
C GLY A 137 7.45 7.21 -18.84
N ALA A 138 6.81 8.06 -19.65
CA ALA A 138 5.37 8.35 -19.59
C ALA A 138 4.49 7.10 -19.77
N LEU A 139 4.90 6.17 -20.64
CA LEU A 139 4.21 4.88 -20.80
C LEU A 139 4.17 4.07 -19.49
N ASN A 140 5.22 4.12 -18.67
CA ASN A 140 5.18 3.42 -17.39
C ASN A 140 4.20 4.07 -16.41
N LEU A 141 4.06 5.41 -16.44
CA LEU A 141 3.07 6.11 -15.63
C LEU A 141 1.65 5.68 -16.01
N PHE A 142 1.34 5.63 -17.31
CA PHE A 142 0.04 5.13 -17.79
C PHE A 142 -0.23 3.71 -17.30
N ILE A 143 0.72 2.79 -17.43
CA ILE A 143 0.54 1.40 -17.00
C ILE A 143 0.34 1.32 -15.47
N ARG A 144 1.06 2.14 -14.68
CA ARG A 144 0.83 2.23 -13.22
C ARG A 144 -0.58 2.70 -12.89
N VAL A 145 -1.07 3.73 -13.58
CA VAL A 145 -2.43 4.23 -13.36
C VAL A 145 -3.46 3.16 -13.75
N SER A 146 -3.28 2.50 -14.90
CA SER A 146 -4.15 1.41 -15.34
C SER A 146 -4.17 0.25 -14.33
N LEU A 147 -3.02 -0.08 -13.72
CA LEU A 147 -2.96 -1.09 -12.66
C LEU A 147 -3.87 -0.73 -11.49
N LEU A 148 -3.80 0.52 -10.99
CA LEU A 148 -4.64 0.96 -9.88
C LEU A 148 -6.12 0.86 -10.24
N ILE A 149 -6.50 1.29 -11.45
CA ILE A 149 -7.88 1.18 -11.96
C ILE A 149 -8.33 -0.29 -12.00
N VAL A 150 -7.51 -1.19 -12.53
CA VAL A 150 -7.83 -2.63 -12.59
C VAL A 150 -8.04 -3.21 -11.20
N THR A 151 -7.18 -2.90 -10.23
CA THR A 151 -7.35 -3.40 -8.85
C THR A 151 -8.64 -2.90 -8.20
N VAL A 152 -9.05 -1.66 -8.50
CA VAL A 152 -10.33 -1.10 -8.05
C VAL A 152 -11.51 -1.83 -8.71
N ILE A 153 -11.49 -1.98 -10.03
CA ILE A 153 -12.54 -2.66 -10.79
C ILE A 153 -12.74 -4.10 -10.27
N LEU A 154 -11.64 -4.84 -10.09
CA LEU A 154 -11.71 -6.20 -9.56
C LEU A 154 -12.29 -6.25 -8.15
N SER A 155 -11.91 -5.29 -7.30
CA SER A 155 -12.43 -5.20 -5.94
C SER A 155 -13.93 -4.96 -5.92
N VAL A 156 -14.45 -4.10 -6.81
CA VAL A 156 -15.89 -3.82 -6.93
C VAL A 156 -16.64 -5.01 -7.53
N TRP A 157 -16.09 -5.62 -8.58
CA TRP A 157 -16.78 -6.66 -9.36
C TRP A 157 -16.91 -7.98 -8.59
N LEU A 158 -15.88 -8.33 -7.81
CA LEU A 158 -15.86 -9.55 -7.02
C LEU A 158 -16.45 -9.37 -5.62
N TYR A 159 -16.83 -8.15 -5.23
CA TYR A 159 -17.40 -7.91 -3.90
C TYR A 159 -18.72 -8.69 -3.77
N PRO A 160 -18.90 -9.46 -2.69
CA PRO A 160 -20.08 -10.30 -2.53
C PRO A 160 -21.32 -9.41 -2.41
N GLN A 161 -22.39 -9.80 -3.10
CA GLN A 161 -23.69 -9.13 -3.08
C GLN A 161 -24.71 -10.15 -2.55
N GLU A 162 -25.46 -9.78 -1.52
CA GLU A 162 -26.63 -10.58 -1.09
C GLU A 162 -27.83 -10.15 -1.91
N ASP A 163 -28.68 -11.11 -2.29
CA ASP A 163 -29.80 -11.02 -3.23
C ASP A 163 -30.44 -9.63 -3.34
N GLY A 164 -29.97 -8.84 -4.31
CA GLY A 164 -30.32 -7.43 -4.47
C GLY A 164 -29.46 -6.74 -5.51
N VAL A 165 -30.02 -5.74 -6.18
CA VAL A 165 -29.44 -4.90 -7.25
C VAL A 165 -27.91 -4.77 -7.11
N GLY A 166 -27.16 -5.37 -8.04
CA GLY A 166 -25.71 -5.39 -7.92
C GLY A 166 -25.08 -4.00 -7.87
N ILE A 167 -23.88 -3.88 -7.28
CA ILE A 167 -23.21 -2.59 -7.00
C ILE A 167 -23.16 -1.70 -8.25
N LEU A 168 -22.83 -2.27 -9.40
CA LEU A 168 -22.82 -1.55 -10.68
C LEU A 168 -24.21 -1.01 -11.04
N LYS A 169 -25.25 -1.82 -10.84
CA LYS A 169 -26.63 -1.42 -11.11
C LYS A 169 -27.06 -0.30 -10.18
N MET A 170 -26.62 -0.28 -8.92
CA MET A 170 -26.91 0.77 -7.93
C MET A 170 -26.16 2.09 -8.18
N ILE A 171 -24.99 2.06 -8.83
CA ILE A 171 -24.20 3.25 -9.17
C ILE A 171 -24.71 3.92 -10.45
N PHE A 172 -25.23 3.13 -11.41
CA PHE A 172 -25.64 3.62 -12.73
C PHE A 172 -27.15 3.81 -12.91
N THR A 173 -27.94 3.71 -11.84
CA THR A 173 -29.37 4.09 -11.77
C THR A 173 -29.58 5.14 -10.70
#